data_AF-A0A9X2E2S0-F1
#
_entry.id   AF-A0A9X2E2S0-F1
#
_cell.length_a   1.000
_cell.length_b   1.000
_cell.length_c   1.000
_cell.angle_alpha   90.00
_cell.angle_beta   90.00
_cell.angle_gamma   90.00
#
_symmetry.space_group_name_H-M   'P 1'
#
loop_
_entity.id
_entity.type
_entity.pdbx_description
1 polymer ?
#
loop_
_entity_poly.entity_id
_entity_poly.type
_entity_poly.pdbx_seq_one_letter_code
_entity_poly.pdbx_strand_id
1 'polypeptide(L)'
;MGAVMAVRRGWSAALVGAAVVLSASVSTPVARADVPFPDADPFYAAPADLAGLPNGALLGSRPISLFGLPIPVSAWQLRYRTTDSRNKPILDVTTVIVPPIPWAGARPVLSYQIPEDSLGTRCAPSYALRGGRDLGVVNTLIDVPFLTETLRRGWAVVISDYEGPQSRFFDGVTAARGVLDGVRAARAFAPAGIAPTSPIGAYGYSGGAYATLWAAQLRAVYAPDVVFAGISAGGIPADIPAIARRVDGGQQAGLAMLILLALARNEPESGLADLLNERGRAALAENANACGSDLVPKYFGARMDDFATVPNILAHPAFLAAAAKNEVGTITPDTPMYLYHSVTDDVIPVPGFSNLIARYCAAGATQTAVHSQIPGHNGSAVGEFLGGMNYLSDRFAGLPPARGCHVR
;
A
#
# COMPACT_ATOMS: atom_id res chain seq x y z
N MET A 1 -20.60 -54.34 -69.84
CA MET A 1 -19.85 -54.58 -71.08
C MET A 1 -20.00 -53.36 -71.96
N GLY A 2 -18.89 -52.79 -72.44
CA GLY A 2 -18.91 -51.66 -73.40
C GLY A 2 -17.91 -50.58 -73.04
N ALA A 3 -16.67 -50.73 -73.52
CA ALA A 3 -15.63 -49.71 -73.51
C ALA A 3 -15.77 -48.83 -74.75
N VAL A 4 -15.59 -47.50 -74.64
CA VAL A 4 -15.14 -46.63 -75.75
C VAL A 4 -14.36 -45.42 -75.21
N MET A 5 -13.24 -45.14 -75.88
CA MET A 5 -12.35 -43.96 -75.86
C MET A 5 -13.04 -42.57 -75.84
N ALA A 6 -12.38 -41.59 -75.22
CA ALA A 6 -12.43 -40.17 -75.63
C ALA A 6 -11.16 -39.44 -75.15
N VAL A 7 -10.23 -39.13 -76.06
CA VAL A 7 -9.93 -37.80 -76.64
C VAL A 7 -9.57 -36.71 -75.61
N ARG A 8 -8.28 -36.36 -75.61
CA ARG A 8 -7.69 -35.20 -74.92
C ARG A 8 -8.16 -33.88 -75.56
N ARG A 9 -8.60 -32.93 -74.74
CA ARG A 9 -8.57 -31.49 -75.03
C ARG A 9 -8.10 -30.74 -73.77
N GLY A 10 -7.31 -29.70 -74.01
CA GLY A 10 -6.49 -29.01 -73.03
C GLY A 10 -7.26 -28.21 -72.00
N TRP A 11 -6.51 -27.42 -71.22
CA TRP A 11 -6.66 -25.97 -70.98
C TRP A 11 -5.50 -25.60 -70.05
N SER A 12 -4.57 -24.77 -70.54
CA SER A 12 -3.46 -24.26 -69.75
C SER A 12 -3.95 -23.07 -68.93
N ALA A 13 -4.06 -23.24 -67.62
CA ALA A 13 -4.46 -22.19 -66.69
C ALA A 13 -3.31 -21.20 -66.45
N ALA A 14 -3.57 -19.91 -66.69
CA ALA A 14 -2.71 -18.82 -66.29
C ALA A 14 -2.87 -18.56 -64.77
N LEU A 15 -1.77 -18.64 -64.02
CA LEU A 15 -1.70 -18.23 -62.61
C LEU A 15 -1.16 -16.80 -62.53
N VAL A 16 -2.03 -15.86 -62.16
CA VAL A 16 -1.65 -14.51 -61.72
C VAL A 16 -1.36 -14.59 -60.22
N GLY A 17 -0.09 -14.59 -59.84
CA GLY A 17 0.34 -14.48 -58.45
C GLY A 17 0.46 -13.01 -58.04
N ALA A 18 -0.50 -12.49 -57.28
CA ALA A 18 -0.33 -11.22 -56.58
C ALA A 18 0.43 -11.47 -55.27
N ALA A 19 1.70 -11.06 -55.23
CA ALA A 19 2.50 -11.07 -54.01
C ALA A 19 2.08 -9.88 -53.12
N VAL A 20 1.31 -10.15 -52.06
CA VAL A 20 1.11 -9.19 -50.97
C VAL A 20 2.37 -9.22 -50.10
N VAL A 21 3.21 -8.19 -50.21
CA VAL A 21 4.32 -7.97 -49.28
C VAL A 21 3.73 -7.48 -47.96
N LEU A 22 3.56 -8.38 -46.98
CA LEU A 22 3.36 -7.96 -45.59
C LEU A 22 4.66 -7.33 -45.10
N SER A 23 4.71 -6.01 -45.03
CA SER A 23 5.75 -5.30 -44.30
C SER A 23 5.60 -5.61 -42.82
N ALA A 24 6.34 -6.60 -42.32
CA ALA A 24 6.51 -6.78 -40.88
C ALA A 24 7.20 -5.53 -40.33
N SER A 25 6.42 -4.66 -39.70
CA SER A 25 6.96 -3.53 -38.94
C SER A 25 7.72 -4.14 -37.76
N VAL A 26 9.03 -4.30 -37.90
CA VAL A 26 9.91 -4.61 -36.77
C VAL A 26 9.82 -3.42 -35.83
N SER A 27 8.94 -3.54 -34.83
CA SER A 27 8.88 -2.60 -33.73
C SER A 27 10.18 -2.77 -32.97
N THR A 28 11.12 -1.85 -33.16
CA THR A 28 12.32 -1.81 -32.34
C THR A 28 11.85 -1.70 -30.89
N PRO A 29 12.26 -2.61 -29.98
CA PRO A 29 11.95 -2.43 -28.57
C PRO A 29 12.56 -1.09 -28.17
N VAL A 30 11.71 -0.13 -27.81
CA VAL A 30 12.17 1.13 -27.21
C VAL A 30 12.92 0.71 -25.95
N ALA A 31 14.24 0.89 -25.96
CA ALA A 31 15.07 0.72 -24.77
C ALA A 31 14.51 1.66 -23.70
N ARG A 32 13.81 1.09 -22.73
CA ARG A 32 13.24 1.85 -21.62
C ARG A 32 14.38 2.16 -20.66
N ALA A 33 14.58 3.44 -20.35
CA ALA A 33 15.58 3.83 -19.36
C ALA A 33 15.30 3.13 -18.03
N ASP A 34 16.33 2.51 -17.44
CA ASP A 34 16.21 1.87 -16.14
C ASP A 34 15.81 2.91 -15.08
N VAL A 35 14.84 2.55 -14.24
CA VAL A 35 14.42 3.38 -13.12
C VAL A 35 15.41 3.13 -11.97
N PRO A 36 16.19 4.13 -11.53
CA PRO A 36 17.09 3.96 -10.39
C PRO A 36 16.30 3.63 -9.13
N PHE A 37 16.91 2.82 -8.25
CA PHE A 37 16.38 2.64 -6.90
C PHE A 37 16.27 3.99 -6.19
N PRO A 38 15.31 4.16 -5.25
CA PRO A 38 15.12 5.45 -4.57
C PRO A 38 16.38 6.01 -3.92
N ASP A 39 17.19 5.16 -3.27
CA ASP A 39 18.46 5.57 -2.65
C ASP A 39 19.50 6.11 -3.65
N ALA A 40 19.37 5.76 -4.94
CA ALA A 40 20.23 6.21 -6.03
C ALA A 40 19.57 7.30 -6.90
N ASP A 41 18.34 7.73 -6.56
CA ASP A 41 17.57 8.68 -7.32
C ASP A 41 17.51 10.03 -6.59
N PRO A 42 18.11 11.11 -7.13
CA PRO A 42 18.12 12.44 -6.51
C PRO A 42 16.72 13.01 -6.21
N PHE A 43 15.66 12.46 -6.82
CA PHE A 43 14.29 12.86 -6.51
C PHE A 43 13.90 12.57 -5.04
N TYR A 44 14.46 11.52 -4.43
CA TYR A 44 14.22 11.12 -3.04
C TYR A 44 15.22 11.75 -2.06
N ALA A 45 16.25 12.43 -2.55
CA ALA A 45 17.22 13.09 -1.70
C ALA A 45 16.60 14.35 -1.04
N ALA A 46 16.57 14.36 0.30
CA ALA A 46 16.09 15.48 1.08
C ALA A 46 16.97 16.74 0.90
N PRO A 47 16.38 17.93 0.65
CA PRO A 47 17.12 19.18 0.72
C PRO A 47 17.47 19.53 2.18
N ALA A 48 18.46 20.41 2.38
CA ALA A 48 18.97 20.74 3.72
C ALA A 48 17.98 21.57 4.58
N ASP A 49 17.02 22.26 3.99
CA ASP A 49 16.22 23.33 4.59
C ASP A 49 14.75 22.97 4.89
N LEU A 50 14.46 21.68 5.09
CA LEU A 50 13.08 21.18 5.35
C LEU A 50 12.43 21.73 6.63
N ALA A 51 13.22 22.16 7.61
CA ALA A 51 12.71 22.59 8.92
C ALA A 51 11.82 23.84 8.86
N GLY A 52 12.06 24.72 7.88
CA GLY A 52 11.29 25.97 7.72
C GLY A 52 9.99 25.81 6.92
N LEU A 53 9.73 24.64 6.34
CA LEU A 53 8.59 24.40 5.46
C LEU A 53 7.42 23.79 6.23
N PRO A 54 6.16 24.15 5.90
CA PRO A 54 5.00 23.56 6.53
C PRO A 54 4.83 22.08 6.14
N ASN A 55 4.18 21.29 7.01
CA ASN A 55 3.83 19.90 6.72
C ASN A 55 2.93 19.84 5.47
N GLY A 56 3.23 18.94 4.54
CA GLY A 56 2.57 18.83 3.24
C GLY A 56 3.07 19.83 2.18
N ALA A 57 4.11 20.62 2.46
CA ALA A 57 4.68 21.53 1.46
C ALA A 57 5.20 20.74 0.24
N LEU A 58 4.74 21.12 -0.95
CA LEU A 58 5.21 20.55 -2.21
C LEU A 58 6.63 21.07 -2.52
N LEU A 59 7.58 20.15 -2.65
CA LEU A 59 9.01 20.45 -2.89
C LEU A 59 9.43 20.25 -4.35
N GLY A 60 8.56 19.62 -5.14
CA GLY A 60 8.83 19.31 -6.54
C GLY A 60 7.96 18.17 -7.05
N SER A 61 7.95 18.01 -8.36
CA SER A 61 7.17 16.98 -9.04
C SER A 61 7.89 16.48 -10.28
N ARG A 62 7.61 15.25 -10.69
CA ARG A 62 7.96 14.74 -12.02
C ARG A 62 6.83 13.90 -12.61
N PRO A 63 6.56 14.00 -13.93
CA PRO A 63 5.65 13.08 -14.58
C PRO A 63 6.23 11.67 -14.57
N ILE A 64 5.37 10.66 -14.48
CA ILE A 64 5.76 9.25 -14.57
C ILE A 64 4.87 8.51 -15.57
N SER A 65 5.44 7.48 -16.20
CA SER A 65 4.65 6.49 -16.94
C SER A 65 4.33 5.35 -15.98
N LEU A 66 3.07 5.24 -15.57
CA LEU A 66 2.64 4.15 -14.69
C LEU A 66 2.89 2.79 -15.34
N PHE A 67 3.39 1.87 -14.54
CA PHE A 67 3.61 0.48 -14.93
C PHE A 67 2.54 -0.42 -14.31
N GLY A 68 2.15 -1.48 -15.02
CA GLY A 68 1.14 -2.43 -14.57
C GLY A 68 -0.31 -2.01 -14.80
N LEU A 69 -0.61 -0.71 -14.94
CA LEU A 69 -1.99 -0.23 -15.13
C LEU A 69 -2.40 -0.23 -16.62
N PRO A 70 -3.41 -1.03 -17.04
CA PRO A 70 -3.80 -1.19 -18.44
C PRO A 70 -4.80 -0.11 -18.91
N ILE A 71 -4.71 1.12 -18.37
CA ILE A 71 -5.62 2.22 -18.68
C ILE A 71 -4.84 3.53 -18.90
N PRO A 72 -5.29 4.40 -19.83
CA PRO A 72 -4.71 5.72 -19.98
C PRO A 72 -4.96 6.53 -18.71
N VAL A 73 -3.93 7.18 -18.18
CA VAL A 73 -3.97 8.02 -16.98
C VAL A 73 -2.89 9.08 -17.07
N SER A 74 -3.07 10.18 -16.34
CA SER A 74 -1.97 11.10 -16.03
C SER A 74 -1.43 10.79 -14.65
N ALA A 75 -0.10 10.74 -14.51
CA ALA A 75 0.53 10.38 -13.25
C ALA A 75 1.79 11.18 -12.98
N TRP A 76 1.98 11.51 -11.71
CA TRP A 76 3.11 12.27 -11.22
C TRP A 76 3.60 11.68 -9.91
N GLN A 77 4.90 11.76 -9.68
CA GLN A 77 5.45 11.70 -8.34
C GLN A 77 5.63 13.12 -7.82
N LEU A 78 5.21 13.34 -6.59
CA LEU A 78 5.39 14.57 -5.84
C LEU A 78 6.31 14.26 -4.67
N ARG A 79 7.30 15.11 -4.45
CA ARG A 79 8.11 15.09 -3.24
C ARG A 79 7.61 16.20 -2.32
N TYR A 80 7.39 15.87 -1.05
CA TYR A 80 6.80 16.80 -0.09
C TYR A 80 7.50 16.73 1.26
N ARG A 81 7.36 17.80 2.05
CA ARG A 81 7.86 17.84 3.42
C ARG A 81 6.85 17.17 4.34
N THR A 82 7.31 16.25 5.17
CA THR A 82 6.56 15.72 6.32
C THR A 82 7.45 15.64 7.56
N THR A 83 6.97 14.98 8.61
CA THR A 83 7.66 14.87 9.90
C THR A 83 7.58 13.42 10.39
N ASP A 84 8.73 12.81 10.73
CA ASP A 84 8.77 11.44 11.26
C ASP A 84 8.24 11.33 12.70
N SER A 85 8.15 10.12 13.24
CA SER A 85 7.73 9.85 14.63
C SER A 85 8.62 10.48 15.70
N ARG A 86 9.86 10.80 15.36
CA ARG A 86 10.83 11.48 16.24
C ARG A 86 10.79 13.00 16.08
N ASN A 87 9.77 13.52 15.40
CA ASN A 87 9.56 14.94 15.11
C ASN A 87 10.66 15.59 14.26
N LYS A 88 11.38 14.79 13.45
CA LYS A 88 12.36 15.31 12.49
C LYS A 88 11.67 15.61 11.15
N PRO A 89 11.92 16.79 10.55
CA PRO A 89 11.50 17.07 9.18
C PRO A 89 12.15 16.09 8.21
N ILE A 90 11.35 15.47 7.36
CA ILE A 90 11.81 14.54 6.33
C ILE A 90 11.17 14.89 4.98
N LEU A 91 11.83 14.49 3.90
CA LEU A 91 11.23 14.46 2.57
C LEU A 91 10.58 13.10 2.38
N ASP A 92 9.38 13.10 1.82
CA ASP A 92 8.67 11.89 1.44
C ASP A 92 8.09 12.04 0.02
N VAL A 93 7.68 10.93 -0.60
CA VAL A 93 7.19 10.86 -1.97
C VAL A 93 5.79 10.30 -2.03
N THR A 94 4.96 10.90 -2.89
CA THR A 94 3.63 10.36 -3.21
C THR A 94 3.41 10.32 -4.71
N THR A 95 2.77 9.26 -5.17
CA THR A 95 2.29 9.12 -6.54
C THR A 95 0.85 9.58 -6.62
N VAL A 96 0.57 10.53 -7.52
CA VAL A 96 -0.78 11.03 -7.82
C VAL A 96 -1.18 10.54 -9.20
N ILE A 97 -2.36 9.93 -9.31
CA ILE A 97 -2.89 9.34 -10.54
C ILE A 97 -4.27 9.92 -10.81
N VAL A 98 -4.47 10.42 -12.02
CA VAL A 98 -5.74 11.02 -12.46
C VAL A 98 -6.24 10.29 -13.71
N PRO A 99 -7.43 9.68 -13.67
CA PRO A 99 -8.01 9.03 -14.84
C PRO A 99 -8.57 10.09 -15.82
N PRO A 100 -8.58 9.80 -17.13
CA PRO A 100 -9.05 10.72 -18.16
C PRO A 100 -10.58 10.81 -18.23
N ILE A 101 -11.29 10.01 -17.42
CA ILE A 101 -12.74 10.02 -17.32
C ILE A 101 -13.18 11.43 -16.88
N PRO A 102 -13.95 12.18 -17.67
CA PRO A 102 -14.44 13.50 -17.27
C PRO A 102 -15.25 13.40 -15.98
N TRP A 103 -15.13 14.42 -15.12
CA TRP A 103 -15.90 14.50 -13.89
C TRP A 103 -16.55 15.87 -13.76
N ALA A 104 -17.84 15.89 -13.44
CA ALA A 104 -18.56 17.14 -13.20
C ALA A 104 -18.33 17.61 -11.76
N GLY A 105 -17.89 18.86 -11.60
CA GLY A 105 -17.58 19.42 -10.28
C GLY A 105 -16.27 18.89 -9.69
N ALA A 106 -16.20 18.82 -8.36
CA ALA A 106 -14.99 18.41 -7.66
C ALA A 106 -14.81 16.88 -7.70
N ARG A 107 -13.75 16.42 -8.36
CA ARG A 107 -13.43 14.99 -8.49
C ARG A 107 -13.08 14.38 -7.12
N PRO A 108 -13.66 13.23 -6.74
CA PRO A 108 -13.24 12.51 -5.55
C PRO A 108 -11.77 12.08 -5.60
N VAL A 109 -11.15 12.06 -4.42
CA VAL A 109 -9.77 11.62 -4.24
C VAL A 109 -9.75 10.45 -3.27
N LEU A 110 -9.15 9.34 -3.67
CA LEU A 110 -8.83 8.24 -2.78
C LEU A 110 -7.37 8.33 -2.36
N SER A 111 -7.12 8.53 -1.06
CA SER A 111 -5.84 8.21 -0.46
C SER A 111 -5.75 6.68 -0.34
N TYR A 112 -4.87 6.05 -1.11
CA TYR A 112 -4.75 4.60 -1.17
C TYR A 112 -3.39 4.19 -0.58
N GLN A 113 -3.43 3.33 0.44
CA GLN A 113 -2.25 2.80 1.12
C GLN A 113 -1.97 1.38 0.64
N ILE A 114 -0.90 1.20 -0.15
CA ILE A 114 -0.39 -0.11 -0.56
C ILE A 114 0.36 -0.75 0.62
N PRO A 115 0.17 -2.04 0.95
CA PRO A 115 0.94 -2.72 1.98
C PRO A 115 2.42 -2.87 1.56
N GLU A 116 3.24 -1.87 1.86
CA GLU A 116 4.66 -1.84 1.48
C GLU A 116 5.46 -2.93 2.19
N ASP A 117 5.25 -3.08 3.50
CA ASP A 117 5.84 -4.12 4.36
C ASP A 117 7.36 -4.21 4.19
N SER A 118 8.09 -3.11 4.44
CA SER A 118 9.51 -3.02 4.05
C SER A 118 10.47 -2.57 5.15
N LEU A 119 11.75 -2.87 4.94
CA LEU A 119 12.87 -2.29 5.66
C LEU A 119 13.71 -1.40 4.76
N GLY A 120 13.48 -1.38 3.44
CA GLY A 120 14.28 -0.62 2.49
C GLY A 120 13.47 0.01 1.35
N THR A 121 13.99 1.11 0.81
CA THR A 121 13.26 1.96 -0.13
C THR A 121 13.01 1.33 -1.50
N ARG A 122 13.72 0.25 -1.87
CA ARG A 122 13.47 -0.47 -3.15
C ARG A 122 12.09 -1.13 -3.24
N CYS A 123 11.36 -1.22 -2.14
CA CYS A 123 10.00 -1.75 -2.07
C CYS A 123 8.94 -0.64 -2.15
N ALA A 124 9.36 0.63 -2.13
CA ALA A 124 8.47 1.78 -2.03
C ALA A 124 7.41 1.78 -3.15
N PRO A 125 6.13 2.05 -2.84
CA PRO A 125 5.05 2.13 -3.81
C PRO A 125 5.37 3.02 -5.01
N SER A 126 6.00 4.18 -4.78
CA SER A 126 6.32 5.11 -5.85
C SER A 126 7.36 4.54 -6.85
N TYR A 127 8.37 3.80 -6.37
CA TYR A 127 9.36 3.12 -7.23
C TYR A 127 8.70 2.04 -8.09
N ALA A 128 7.88 1.20 -7.44
CA ALA A 128 7.13 0.14 -8.10
C ALA A 128 6.21 0.67 -9.20
N LEU A 129 5.40 1.70 -8.89
CA LEU A 129 4.44 2.30 -9.82
C LEU A 129 5.08 2.97 -11.04
N ARG A 130 6.33 3.45 -10.93
CA ARG A 130 7.09 4.04 -12.04
C ARG A 130 7.76 2.99 -12.95
N GLY A 131 7.67 1.70 -12.60
CA GLY A 131 8.25 0.59 -13.34
C GLY A 131 9.62 0.15 -12.85
N GLY A 132 9.88 0.31 -11.55
CA GLY A 132 11.01 -0.34 -10.88
C GLY A 132 11.01 -1.85 -11.09
N ARG A 133 12.19 -2.44 -11.28
CA ARG A 133 12.35 -3.87 -11.61
C ARG A 133 13.11 -4.55 -10.48
N ASP A 134 12.36 -4.97 -9.46
CA ASP A 134 12.87 -5.67 -8.29
C ASP A 134 11.79 -6.62 -7.76
N LEU A 135 12.18 -7.72 -7.10
CA LEU A 135 11.19 -8.64 -6.50
C LEU A 135 10.42 -8.00 -5.32
N GLY A 136 10.99 -6.94 -4.73
CA GLY A 136 10.40 -6.13 -3.69
C GLY A 136 9.11 -5.42 -4.08
N VAL A 137 8.87 -5.18 -5.37
CA VAL A 137 7.71 -4.43 -5.85
C VAL A 137 6.42 -5.26 -5.91
N VAL A 138 6.48 -6.56 -5.56
CA VAL A 138 5.38 -7.52 -5.75
C VAL A 138 4.09 -7.10 -5.03
N ASN A 139 4.17 -6.55 -3.81
CA ASN A 139 2.99 -6.10 -3.07
C ASN A 139 2.24 -5.00 -3.83
N THR A 140 2.98 -4.03 -4.41
CA THR A 140 2.38 -3.01 -5.27
C THR A 140 1.73 -3.62 -6.51
N LEU A 141 2.36 -4.62 -7.14
CA LEU A 141 1.82 -5.28 -8.33
C LEU A 141 0.53 -6.07 -8.05
N ILE A 142 0.42 -6.67 -6.86
CA ILE A 142 -0.81 -7.33 -6.40
C ILE A 142 -1.96 -6.33 -6.29
N ASP A 143 -1.67 -5.07 -5.94
CA ASP A 143 -2.67 -4.03 -5.77
C ASP A 143 -3.10 -3.33 -7.07
N VAL A 144 -2.36 -3.49 -8.16
CA VAL A 144 -2.66 -2.86 -9.46
C VAL A 144 -4.09 -3.13 -9.97
N PRO A 145 -4.66 -4.35 -9.86
CA PRO A 145 -6.07 -4.58 -10.23
C PRO A 145 -7.06 -3.77 -9.39
N PHE A 146 -6.83 -3.62 -8.07
CA PHE A 146 -7.67 -2.81 -7.17
C PHE A 146 -7.57 -1.32 -7.52
N LEU A 147 -6.35 -0.84 -7.81
CA LEU A 147 -6.11 0.52 -8.30
C LEU A 147 -6.81 0.75 -9.65
N THR A 148 -6.80 -0.24 -10.55
CA THR A 148 -7.48 -0.16 -11.84
C THR A 148 -8.99 0.01 -11.65
N GLU A 149 -9.60 -0.77 -10.76
CA GLU A 149 -11.03 -0.65 -10.45
C GLU A 149 -11.36 0.69 -9.80
N THR A 150 -10.51 1.18 -8.90
CA THR A 150 -10.63 2.52 -8.30
C THR A 150 -10.62 3.61 -9.38
N LEU A 151 -9.66 3.57 -10.30
CA LEU A 151 -9.51 4.56 -11.37
C LEU A 151 -10.67 4.49 -12.38
N ARG A 152 -11.25 3.31 -12.61
CA ARG A 152 -12.46 3.12 -13.44
C ARG A 152 -13.70 3.82 -12.87
N ARG A 153 -13.72 4.09 -11.56
CA ARG A 153 -14.77 4.91 -10.92
C ARG A 153 -14.60 6.41 -11.18
N GLY A 154 -13.52 6.80 -11.86
CA GLY A 154 -13.22 8.20 -12.17
C GLY A 154 -12.59 8.97 -11.01
N TRP A 155 -12.12 8.30 -9.97
CA TRP A 155 -11.48 8.97 -8.82
C TRP A 155 -10.01 9.25 -9.10
N ALA A 156 -9.51 10.38 -8.58
CA ALA A 156 -8.06 10.55 -8.47
C ALA A 156 -7.54 9.68 -7.31
N VAL A 157 -6.31 9.20 -7.43
CA VAL A 157 -5.68 8.35 -6.41
C VAL A 157 -4.37 8.98 -5.95
N VAL A 158 -4.12 8.99 -4.65
CA VAL A 158 -2.90 9.47 -4.00
C VAL A 158 -2.31 8.31 -3.20
N ILE A 159 -1.08 7.91 -3.53
CA ILE A 159 -0.38 6.76 -2.94
C ILE A 159 0.93 7.27 -2.37
N SER A 160 1.02 7.37 -1.05
CA SER A 160 2.22 7.89 -0.36
C SER A 160 3.11 6.72 0.06
N ASP A 161 4.42 6.92 0.00
CA ASP A 161 5.43 5.99 0.52
C ASP A 161 5.48 6.12 2.05
N TYR A 162 4.38 5.78 2.72
CA TYR A 162 4.10 6.20 4.10
C TYR A 162 5.11 5.70 5.13
N GLU A 163 5.91 4.68 4.80
CA GLU A 163 7.00 4.22 5.66
C GLU A 163 8.20 5.20 5.69
N GLY A 164 8.19 6.19 4.80
CA GLY A 164 9.16 7.27 4.70
C GLY A 164 10.51 6.82 4.12
N PRO A 165 11.49 7.73 4.04
CA PRO A 165 12.79 7.46 3.40
C PRO A 165 13.67 6.46 4.16
N GLN A 166 13.25 5.98 5.32
CA GLN A 166 13.91 4.90 6.07
C GLN A 166 13.08 3.61 6.12
N SER A 167 11.97 3.53 5.36
CA SER A 167 11.10 2.35 5.27
C SER A 167 10.75 1.80 6.65
N ARG A 168 10.21 2.67 7.51
CA ARG A 168 9.93 2.39 8.93
C ARG A 168 8.63 1.60 9.07
N PHE A 169 8.64 0.33 8.64
CA PHE A 169 7.51 -0.58 8.87
C PHE A 169 7.09 -0.63 10.36
N PHE A 170 5.77 -0.64 10.59
CA PHE A 170 5.16 -0.47 11.91
C PHE A 170 5.62 0.75 12.71
N ASP A 171 5.97 1.86 12.05
CA ASP A 171 6.02 3.18 12.67
C ASP A 171 4.73 3.95 12.37
N GLY A 172 3.80 3.92 13.31
CA GLY A 172 2.43 4.43 13.10
C GLY A 172 2.35 5.93 12.91
N VAL A 173 3.14 6.68 13.67
CA VAL A 173 3.16 8.15 13.60
C VAL A 173 3.76 8.63 12.28
N THR A 174 4.86 8.01 11.82
CA THR A 174 5.46 8.33 10.52
C THR A 174 4.48 8.03 9.40
N ALA A 175 3.84 6.84 9.41
CA ALA A 175 2.85 6.45 8.42
C ALA A 175 1.67 7.42 8.33
N ALA A 176 1.09 7.77 9.47
CA ALA A 176 -0.02 8.72 9.54
C ALA A 176 0.33 10.09 8.93
N ARG A 177 1.49 10.64 9.31
CA ARG A 177 1.95 11.96 8.88
C ARG A 177 2.27 11.97 7.39
N GLY A 178 2.96 10.95 6.89
CA GLY A 178 3.22 10.75 5.47
C GLY A 178 1.93 10.72 4.65
N VAL A 179 0.96 9.89 5.03
CA VAL A 179 -0.35 9.83 4.35
C VAL A 179 -1.07 11.18 4.32
N LEU A 180 -1.19 11.86 5.46
CA LEU A 180 -1.92 13.12 5.57
C LEU A 180 -1.23 14.25 4.79
N ASP A 181 0.09 14.32 4.85
CA ASP A 181 0.87 15.33 4.13
C ASP A 181 0.97 15.03 2.64
N GLY A 182 0.97 13.77 2.23
CA GLY A 182 0.86 13.38 0.83
C GLY A 182 -0.46 13.85 0.21
N VAL A 183 -1.56 13.76 0.97
CA VAL A 183 -2.86 14.33 0.56
C VAL A 183 -2.79 15.87 0.46
N ARG A 184 -2.15 16.56 1.41
CA ARG A 184 -1.94 18.02 1.33
C ARG A 184 -1.12 18.40 0.08
N ALA A 185 -0.03 17.69 -0.18
CA ALA A 185 0.82 17.92 -1.34
C ALA A 185 0.07 17.69 -2.66
N ALA A 186 -0.76 16.64 -2.73
CA ALA A 186 -1.60 16.37 -3.89
C ALA A 186 -2.64 17.48 -4.14
N ARG A 187 -3.28 18.01 -3.08
CA ARG A 187 -4.21 19.15 -3.18
C ARG A 187 -3.51 20.44 -3.65
N ALA A 188 -2.26 20.64 -3.24
CA ALA A 188 -1.46 21.79 -3.66
C ALA A 188 -0.94 21.68 -5.11
N PHE A 189 -0.98 20.50 -5.72
CA PHE A 189 -0.44 20.24 -7.05
C PHE A 189 -1.49 20.49 -8.15
N ALA A 190 -1.46 21.71 -8.71
CA ALA A 190 -2.42 22.17 -9.71
C ALA A 190 -2.65 21.20 -10.91
N PRO A 191 -1.62 20.54 -11.49
CA PRO A 191 -1.82 19.62 -12.62
C PRO A 191 -2.69 18.40 -12.30
N ALA A 192 -2.86 18.01 -11.03
CA ALA A 192 -3.78 16.93 -10.66
C ALA A 192 -5.26 17.35 -10.68
N GLY A 193 -5.56 18.67 -10.72
CA GLY A 193 -6.94 19.16 -10.77
C GLY A 193 -7.77 18.81 -9.52
N ILE A 194 -7.14 18.56 -8.38
CA ILE A 194 -7.83 18.28 -7.12
C ILE A 194 -8.33 19.61 -6.55
N ALA A 195 -9.65 19.79 -6.53
CA ALA A 195 -10.25 21.01 -6.02
C ALA A 195 -10.19 21.06 -4.49
N PRO A 196 -10.19 22.25 -3.87
CA PRO A 196 -10.30 22.37 -2.41
C PRO A 196 -11.54 21.68 -1.84
N THR A 197 -12.62 21.58 -2.62
CA THR A 197 -13.89 20.94 -2.28
C THR A 197 -13.99 19.47 -2.72
N SER A 198 -12.94 18.90 -3.30
CA SER A 198 -12.91 17.48 -3.65
C SER A 198 -13.12 16.63 -2.40
N PRO A 199 -14.10 15.71 -2.37
CA PRO A 199 -14.25 14.79 -1.25
C PRO A 199 -13.08 13.82 -1.24
N ILE A 200 -12.51 13.58 -0.05
CA ILE A 200 -11.34 12.73 0.14
C ILE A 200 -11.77 11.50 0.92
N GLY A 201 -11.37 10.31 0.48
CA GLY A 201 -11.54 9.07 1.22
C GLY A 201 -10.20 8.40 1.45
N ALA A 202 -10.15 7.44 2.35
CA ALA A 202 -8.95 6.63 2.57
C ALA A 202 -9.25 5.14 2.46
N TYR A 203 -8.31 4.40 1.89
CA TYR A 203 -8.39 2.95 1.75
C TYR A 203 -7.03 2.27 1.95
N GLY A 204 -7.04 1.14 2.64
CA GLY A 204 -5.91 0.23 2.69
C GLY A 204 -6.31 -1.16 3.18
N TYR A 205 -5.49 -2.15 2.82
CA TYR A 205 -5.63 -3.54 3.27
C TYR A 205 -4.32 -4.01 3.90
N SER A 206 -4.38 -4.86 4.93
CA SER A 206 -3.19 -5.40 5.61
C SER A 206 -2.28 -4.28 6.16
N GLY A 207 -0.98 -4.23 5.82
CA GLY A 207 -0.10 -3.10 6.12
C GLY A 207 -0.63 -1.75 5.63
N GLY A 208 -1.40 -1.72 4.54
CA GLY A 208 -2.09 -0.50 4.10
C GLY A 208 -3.22 -0.07 5.03
N ALA A 209 -3.94 -1.03 5.64
CA ALA A 209 -4.98 -0.74 6.62
C ALA A 209 -4.40 -0.15 7.92
N TYR A 210 -3.21 -0.61 8.32
CA TYR A 210 -2.42 0.00 9.39
C TYR A 210 -2.21 1.50 9.16
N ALA A 211 -1.63 1.85 8.01
CA ALA A 211 -1.34 3.24 7.65
C ALA A 211 -2.62 4.08 7.54
N THR A 212 -3.68 3.50 6.95
CA THR A 212 -4.99 4.14 6.82
C THR A 212 -5.58 4.54 8.18
N LEU A 213 -5.58 3.62 9.14
CA LEU A 213 -6.16 3.88 10.46
C LEU A 213 -5.25 4.75 11.34
N TRP A 214 -3.94 4.65 11.21
CA TRP A 214 -3.02 5.58 11.85
C TRP A 214 -3.21 7.02 11.35
N ALA A 215 -3.39 7.21 10.04
CA ALA A 215 -3.76 8.51 9.47
C ALA A 215 -5.09 9.00 10.05
N ALA A 216 -6.10 8.13 10.13
CA ALA A 216 -7.40 8.45 10.72
C ALA A 216 -7.31 8.90 12.19
N GLN A 217 -6.48 8.22 12.99
CA GLN A 217 -6.23 8.52 14.39
C GLN A 217 -5.59 9.90 14.60
N LEU A 218 -4.59 10.25 13.80
CA LEU A 218 -3.85 11.50 13.98
C LEU A 218 -4.46 12.68 13.23
N ARG A 219 -5.35 12.44 12.28
CA ARG A 219 -5.93 13.46 11.40
C ARG A 219 -6.45 14.68 12.18
N ALA A 220 -7.28 14.51 13.19
CA ALA A 220 -7.88 15.64 13.91
C ALA A 220 -6.84 16.56 14.59
N VAL A 221 -5.74 16.01 15.09
CA VAL A 221 -4.70 16.76 15.82
C VAL A 221 -3.56 17.24 14.93
N TYR A 222 -3.25 16.51 13.86
CA TYR A 222 -2.09 16.78 12.99
C TYR A 222 -2.48 17.46 11.67
N ALA A 223 -3.60 17.05 11.08
CA ALA A 223 -4.10 17.55 9.80
C ALA A 223 -5.61 17.81 9.80
N PRO A 224 -6.10 18.74 10.64
CA PRO A 224 -7.53 19.04 10.72
C PRO A 224 -8.13 19.51 9.39
N ASP A 225 -7.29 20.08 8.51
CA ASP A 225 -7.61 20.52 7.14
C ASP A 225 -7.81 19.38 6.13
N VAL A 226 -7.36 18.16 6.44
CA VAL A 226 -7.61 16.96 5.64
C VAL A 226 -8.84 16.26 6.20
N VAL A 227 -10.01 16.53 5.62
CA VAL A 227 -11.29 15.94 6.05
C VAL A 227 -11.63 14.74 5.18
N PHE A 228 -11.68 13.55 5.79
CA PHE A 228 -12.13 12.35 5.11
C PHE A 228 -13.66 12.29 5.10
N ALA A 229 -14.26 12.07 3.92
CA ALA A 229 -15.68 11.77 3.76
C ALA A 229 -16.02 10.36 4.26
N GLY A 230 -15.05 9.45 4.20
CA GLY A 230 -15.15 8.10 4.74
C GLY A 230 -13.86 7.32 4.60
N ILE A 231 -13.76 6.25 5.37
CA ILE A 231 -12.60 5.35 5.40
C ILE A 231 -13.07 3.93 5.17
N SER A 232 -12.36 3.17 4.34
CA SER A 232 -12.55 1.73 4.23
C SER A 232 -11.23 1.02 4.50
N ALA A 233 -11.17 0.09 5.45
CA ALA A 233 -9.94 -0.62 5.77
C ALA A 233 -10.22 -2.10 6.07
N GLY A 234 -9.30 -3.00 5.72
CA GLY A 234 -9.49 -4.42 6.01
C GLY A 234 -8.22 -5.21 6.28
N GLY A 235 -8.36 -6.41 6.84
CA GLY A 235 -7.22 -7.22 7.27
C GLY A 235 -6.37 -6.44 8.28
N ILE A 236 -6.99 -5.91 9.33
CA ILE A 236 -6.44 -4.80 10.11
C ILE A 236 -5.45 -5.32 11.17
N PRO A 237 -4.16 -4.93 11.11
CA PRO A 237 -3.19 -5.29 12.14
C PRO A 237 -3.38 -4.38 13.37
N ALA A 238 -4.05 -4.91 14.38
CA ALA A 238 -4.37 -4.20 15.63
C ALA A 238 -3.89 -4.94 16.91
N ASP A 239 -2.97 -5.89 16.72
CA ASP A 239 -2.24 -6.60 17.78
C ASP A 239 -0.94 -7.16 17.17
N ILE A 240 0.09 -6.33 17.10
CA ILE A 240 1.41 -6.65 16.52
C ILE A 240 2.02 -7.89 17.20
N PRO A 241 2.01 -8.05 18.54
CA PRO A 241 2.52 -9.25 19.18
C PRO A 241 1.73 -10.52 18.82
N ALA A 242 0.41 -10.44 18.66
CA ALA A 242 -0.38 -11.59 18.24
C ALA A 242 -0.10 -11.98 16.79
N ILE A 243 0.11 -11.01 15.89
CA ILE A 243 0.52 -11.28 14.51
C ILE A 243 1.87 -11.99 14.49
N ALA A 244 2.87 -11.46 15.21
CA ALA A 244 4.19 -12.06 15.29
C ALA A 244 4.10 -13.50 15.84
N ARG A 245 3.36 -13.74 16.93
CA ARG A 245 3.11 -15.10 17.45
C ARG A 245 2.38 -16.02 16.47
N ARG A 246 1.46 -15.49 15.67
CA ARG A 246 0.63 -16.29 14.74
C ARG A 246 1.47 -16.91 13.62
N VAL A 247 2.46 -16.16 13.14
CA VAL A 247 3.28 -16.55 11.99
C VAL A 247 4.65 -17.11 12.36
N ASP A 248 5.11 -16.93 13.60
CA ASP A 248 6.37 -17.47 14.13
C ASP A 248 6.46 -19.01 14.00
N GLY A 249 7.58 -19.50 13.46
CA GLY A 249 7.80 -20.93 13.19
C GLY A 249 6.95 -21.53 12.06
N GLY A 250 6.11 -20.74 11.40
CA GLY A 250 5.24 -21.18 10.30
C GLY A 250 5.78 -20.86 8.91
N GLN A 251 4.92 -21.01 7.90
CA GLN A 251 5.26 -20.69 6.51
C GLN A 251 5.48 -19.18 6.29
N GLN A 252 4.82 -18.35 7.11
CA GLN A 252 4.93 -16.88 7.08
C GLN A 252 5.90 -16.35 8.14
N ALA A 253 6.79 -17.18 8.70
CA ALA A 253 7.73 -16.78 9.76
C ALA A 253 8.64 -15.59 9.38
N GLY A 254 8.87 -15.35 8.08
CA GLY A 254 9.56 -14.13 7.65
C GLY A 254 8.82 -12.84 7.96
N LEU A 255 7.49 -12.85 8.12
CA LEU A 255 6.75 -11.70 8.65
C LEU A 255 7.04 -11.48 10.14
N ALA A 256 7.16 -12.55 10.94
CA ALA A 256 7.60 -12.41 12.34
C ALA A 256 9.01 -11.80 12.41
N MET A 257 9.92 -12.24 11.54
CA MET A 257 11.25 -11.65 11.44
C MET A 257 11.20 -10.18 10.97
N LEU A 258 10.37 -9.83 9.98
CA LEU A 258 10.18 -8.44 9.56
C LEU A 258 9.76 -7.56 10.76
N ILE A 259 8.80 -8.02 11.57
CA ILE A 259 8.33 -7.33 12.78
C ILE A 259 9.46 -7.17 13.80
N LEU A 260 10.21 -8.24 14.09
CA LEU A 260 11.33 -8.18 15.03
C LEU A 260 12.35 -7.13 14.60
N LEU A 261 12.79 -7.19 13.34
CA LEU A 261 13.83 -6.31 12.81
C LEU A 261 13.35 -4.86 12.74
N ALA A 262 12.11 -4.64 12.30
CA ALA A 262 11.50 -3.31 12.25
C ALA A 262 11.41 -2.68 13.64
N LEU A 263 10.85 -3.39 14.63
CA LEU A 263 10.72 -2.88 15.99
C LEU A 263 12.09 -2.65 16.65
N ALA A 264 13.03 -3.58 16.49
CA ALA A 264 14.38 -3.42 17.05
C ALA A 264 15.11 -2.20 16.46
N ARG A 265 14.91 -1.91 15.17
CA ARG A 265 15.48 -0.73 14.49
C ARG A 265 14.74 0.57 14.83
N ASN A 266 13.42 0.52 14.91
CA ASN A 266 12.58 1.71 14.97
C ASN A 266 12.43 2.24 16.40
N GLU A 267 12.49 1.36 17.40
CA GLU A 267 12.26 1.61 18.83
C GLU A 267 13.51 1.25 19.68
N PRO A 268 14.69 1.87 19.44
CA PRO A 268 15.91 1.54 20.17
C PRO A 268 15.78 1.72 21.69
N GLU A 269 14.95 2.67 22.13
CA GLU A 269 14.68 2.94 23.55
C GLU A 269 13.94 1.81 24.27
N SER A 270 13.36 0.85 23.54
CA SER A 270 12.73 -0.33 24.13
C SER A 270 13.73 -1.34 24.69
N GLY A 271 15.01 -1.24 24.28
CA GLY A 271 16.04 -2.23 24.58
C GLY A 271 15.90 -3.53 23.77
N LEU A 272 14.96 -3.62 22.82
CA LEU A 272 14.72 -4.83 22.04
C LEU A 272 15.96 -5.25 21.21
N ALA A 273 16.69 -4.29 20.66
CA ALA A 273 17.90 -4.56 19.89
C ALA A 273 19.02 -5.21 20.74
N ASP A 274 19.09 -4.87 22.04
CA ASP A 274 20.09 -5.42 22.96
C ASP A 274 19.82 -6.90 23.32
N LEU A 275 18.60 -7.37 23.07
CA LEU A 275 18.19 -8.76 23.27
C LEU A 275 18.50 -9.65 22.07
N LEU A 276 19.02 -9.10 20.97
CA LEU A 276 19.39 -9.88 19.80
C LEU A 276 20.71 -10.62 20.03
N ASN A 277 20.71 -11.93 19.77
CA ASN A 277 21.94 -12.71 19.76
C ASN A 277 22.78 -12.40 18.50
N GLU A 278 23.90 -13.10 18.30
CA GLU A 278 24.76 -12.89 17.12
C GLU A 278 24.00 -13.08 15.80
N ARG A 279 23.12 -14.10 15.70
CA ARG A 279 22.27 -14.32 14.52
C ARG A 279 21.26 -13.19 14.34
N GLY A 280 20.66 -12.70 15.43
CA GLY A 280 19.73 -11.58 15.39
C GLY A 280 20.37 -10.28 14.92
N ARG A 281 21.56 -9.95 15.44
CA ARG A 281 22.33 -8.77 15.00
C ARG A 281 22.79 -8.89 13.55
N ALA A 282 23.22 -10.09 13.13
CA ALA A 282 23.53 -10.37 11.73
C ALA A 282 22.31 -10.20 10.83
N ALA A 283 21.15 -10.77 11.21
CA ALA A 283 19.91 -10.61 10.47
C ALA A 283 19.46 -9.14 10.37
N LEU A 284 19.62 -8.35 11.43
CA LEU A 284 19.30 -6.91 11.40
C LEU A 284 20.19 -6.15 10.39
N ALA A 285 21.49 -6.45 10.36
CA ALA A 285 22.42 -5.80 9.43
C ALA A 285 22.21 -6.25 7.97
N GLU A 286 22.09 -7.57 7.73
CA GLU A 286 21.94 -8.14 6.39
C GLU A 286 20.64 -7.73 5.70
N ASN A 287 19.57 -7.55 6.48
CA ASN A 287 18.24 -7.25 5.95
C ASN A 287 17.86 -5.78 6.12
N ALA A 288 18.83 -4.89 6.33
CA ALA A 288 18.58 -3.46 6.52
C ALA A 288 17.82 -2.80 5.36
N ASN A 289 17.89 -3.39 4.15
CA ASN A 289 17.20 -2.94 2.94
C ASN A 289 16.28 -4.05 2.33
N ALA A 290 15.78 -4.96 3.17
CA ALA A 290 14.90 -6.05 2.73
C ALA A 290 13.46 -5.59 2.54
N CYS A 291 12.74 -6.23 1.61
CA CYS A 291 11.29 -6.18 1.51
C CYS A 291 10.69 -7.38 2.23
N GLY A 292 9.43 -7.30 2.66
CA GLY A 292 8.71 -8.44 3.22
C GLY A 292 8.72 -9.65 2.29
N SER A 293 8.65 -9.42 0.97
CA SER A 293 8.72 -10.47 -0.06
C SER A 293 10.06 -11.22 -0.12
N ASP A 294 11.15 -10.65 0.39
CA ASP A 294 12.43 -11.37 0.53
C ASP A 294 12.48 -12.16 1.83
N LEU A 295 11.92 -11.59 2.90
CA LEU A 295 12.02 -12.17 4.24
C LEU A 295 11.12 -13.39 4.41
N VAL A 296 9.90 -13.36 3.87
CA VAL A 296 8.94 -14.47 3.92
C VAL A 296 9.57 -15.80 3.47
N PRO A 297 10.16 -15.91 2.25
CA PRO A 297 10.82 -17.15 1.84
C PRO A 297 12.15 -17.39 2.57
N LYS A 298 12.94 -16.35 2.89
CA LYS A 298 14.26 -16.49 3.54
C LYS A 298 14.18 -17.10 4.94
N TYR A 299 13.15 -16.76 5.71
CA TYR A 299 12.97 -17.16 7.10
C TYR A 299 11.82 -18.15 7.30
N PHE A 300 11.51 -18.95 6.28
CA PHE A 300 10.50 -20.00 6.37
C PHE A 300 10.77 -20.93 7.57
N GLY A 301 9.78 -21.10 8.44
CA GLY A 301 9.88 -21.96 9.63
C GLY A 301 10.81 -21.44 10.74
N ALA A 302 11.42 -20.26 10.58
CA ALA A 302 12.28 -19.68 11.60
C ALA A 302 11.47 -19.27 12.85
N ARG A 303 12.10 -19.33 14.03
CA ARG A 303 11.52 -18.81 15.26
C ARG A 303 12.29 -17.59 15.74
N MET A 304 11.58 -16.54 16.17
CA MET A 304 12.20 -15.31 16.69
C MET A 304 13.16 -15.58 17.86
N ASP A 305 12.86 -16.59 18.69
CA ASP A 305 13.74 -17.01 19.79
C ASP A 305 15.12 -17.49 19.32
N ASP A 306 15.24 -17.99 18.08
CA ASP A 306 16.55 -18.39 17.50
C ASP A 306 17.47 -17.18 17.26
N PHE A 307 16.92 -15.96 17.30
CA PHE A 307 17.60 -14.69 17.06
C PHE A 307 17.73 -13.85 18.34
N ALA A 308 17.28 -14.36 19.48
CA ALA A 308 17.29 -13.69 20.76
C ALA A 308 18.30 -14.31 21.75
N THR A 309 18.75 -13.52 22.74
CA THR A 309 19.53 -13.99 23.90
C THR A 309 18.64 -14.44 25.06
N VAL A 310 17.33 -14.16 24.97
CA VAL A 310 16.31 -14.48 25.98
C VAL A 310 15.31 -15.48 25.42
N PRO A 311 14.72 -16.35 26.26
CA PRO A 311 13.61 -17.19 25.84
C PRO A 311 12.35 -16.36 25.65
N ASN A 312 11.49 -16.75 24.72
CA ASN A 312 10.18 -16.17 24.45
C ASN A 312 10.23 -14.64 24.27
N ILE A 313 11.01 -14.17 23.29
CA ILE A 313 11.17 -12.74 22.98
C ILE A 313 9.82 -12.06 22.70
N LEU A 314 8.86 -12.81 22.16
CA LEU A 314 7.50 -12.36 21.85
C LEU A 314 6.67 -11.96 23.08
N ALA A 315 7.01 -12.47 24.27
CA ALA A 315 6.40 -12.07 25.54
C ALA A 315 7.31 -11.15 26.38
N HIS A 316 8.52 -10.87 25.91
CA HIS A 316 9.48 -10.08 26.65
C HIS A 316 9.00 -8.60 26.74
N PRO A 317 9.13 -7.93 27.90
CA PRO A 317 8.67 -6.55 28.07
C PRO A 317 9.20 -5.56 27.03
N ALA A 318 10.46 -5.72 26.59
CA ALA A 318 11.05 -4.89 25.53
C ALA A 318 10.30 -4.99 24.19
N PHE A 319 9.96 -6.21 23.77
CA PHE A 319 9.19 -6.42 22.53
C PHE A 319 7.78 -5.86 22.65
N LEU A 320 7.10 -6.14 23.78
CA LEU A 320 5.76 -5.61 24.04
C LEU A 320 5.74 -4.08 24.12
N ALA A 321 6.76 -3.46 24.71
CA ALA A 321 6.88 -2.00 24.79
C ALA A 321 7.13 -1.35 23.42
N ALA A 322 7.97 -1.97 22.57
CA ALA A 322 8.19 -1.51 21.21
C ALA A 322 6.91 -1.60 20.36
N ALA A 323 6.18 -2.71 20.48
CA ALA A 323 4.93 -2.92 19.77
C ALA A 323 3.81 -1.98 20.24
N ALA A 324 3.62 -1.83 21.55
CA ALA A 324 2.49 -1.09 22.14
C ALA A 324 2.38 0.37 21.68
N LYS A 325 3.51 1.04 21.42
CA LYS A 325 3.54 2.41 20.90
C LYS A 325 2.97 2.55 19.49
N ASN A 326 2.98 1.46 18.73
CA ASN A 326 2.65 1.40 17.32
C ASN A 326 1.30 0.73 17.06
N GLU A 327 0.55 0.35 18.12
CA GLU A 327 -0.77 -0.27 17.97
C GLU A 327 -1.86 0.69 17.47
N VAL A 328 -2.74 0.14 16.63
CA VAL A 328 -3.96 0.82 16.17
C VAL A 328 -5.05 0.74 17.25
N GLY A 329 -5.82 1.81 17.40
CA GLY A 329 -6.99 1.92 18.27
C GLY A 329 -6.77 2.68 19.56
N THR A 330 -5.69 3.46 19.67
CA THR A 330 -5.40 4.33 20.83
C THR A 330 -6.19 5.65 20.79
N ILE A 331 -6.52 6.13 19.59
CA ILE A 331 -7.37 7.30 19.35
C ILE A 331 -8.57 6.83 18.51
N THR A 332 -9.76 7.33 18.81
CA THR A 332 -10.96 6.98 18.02
C THR A 332 -11.05 7.90 16.80
N PRO A 333 -11.09 7.37 15.57
CA PRO A 333 -11.29 8.19 14.38
C PRO A 333 -12.60 8.98 14.42
N ASP A 334 -12.55 10.24 13.96
CA ASP A 334 -13.69 11.15 13.88
C ASP A 334 -14.50 11.04 12.57
N THR A 335 -14.18 10.02 11.77
CA THR A 335 -14.67 9.83 10.40
C THR A 335 -15.45 8.52 10.30
N PRO A 336 -16.55 8.45 9.53
CA PRO A 336 -17.29 7.21 9.30
C PRO A 336 -16.43 6.12 8.64
N MET A 337 -16.47 4.89 9.16
CA MET A 337 -15.63 3.78 8.70
C MET A 337 -16.42 2.56 8.18
N TYR A 338 -15.86 1.88 7.17
CA TYR A 338 -16.19 0.51 6.77
C TYR A 338 -14.98 -0.39 7.01
N LEU A 339 -15.05 -1.25 8.00
CA LEU A 339 -13.94 -2.08 8.46
C LEU A 339 -14.27 -3.55 8.20
N TYR A 340 -13.34 -4.34 7.68
CA TYR A 340 -13.61 -5.75 7.36
C TYR A 340 -12.44 -6.67 7.66
N HIS A 341 -12.72 -7.91 8.06
CA HIS A 341 -11.69 -8.89 8.40
C HIS A 341 -12.22 -10.31 8.19
N SER A 342 -11.42 -11.20 7.61
CA SER A 342 -11.83 -12.61 7.45
C SER A 342 -11.96 -13.29 8.81
N VAL A 343 -13.01 -14.08 9.01
CA VAL A 343 -13.15 -14.93 10.20
C VAL A 343 -12.16 -16.11 10.21
N THR A 344 -11.51 -16.39 9.09
CA THR A 344 -10.47 -17.43 8.95
C THR A 344 -9.13 -16.84 8.51
N ASP A 345 -8.86 -15.57 8.85
CA ASP A 345 -7.59 -14.92 8.54
C ASP A 345 -6.41 -15.76 9.09
N ASP A 346 -5.56 -16.19 8.18
CA ASP A 346 -4.43 -17.08 8.44
C ASP A 346 -3.13 -16.32 8.79
N VAL A 347 -3.14 -14.99 8.68
CA VAL A 347 -1.98 -14.11 8.94
C VAL A 347 -2.23 -13.20 10.15
N ILE A 348 -3.35 -12.47 10.16
CA ILE A 348 -3.67 -11.46 11.16
C ILE A 348 -4.80 -11.96 12.07
N PRO A 349 -4.55 -12.20 13.37
CA PRO A 349 -5.55 -12.79 14.26
C PRO A 349 -6.83 -11.96 14.41
N VAL A 350 -7.98 -12.61 14.18
CA VAL A 350 -9.34 -12.06 14.33
C VAL A 350 -9.63 -11.40 15.70
N PRO A 351 -9.08 -11.87 16.84
CA PRO A 351 -9.29 -11.19 18.11
C PRO A 351 -8.81 -9.73 18.13
N GLY A 352 -7.71 -9.41 17.45
CA GLY A 352 -7.19 -8.04 17.35
C GLY A 352 -8.21 -7.10 16.69
N PHE A 353 -8.77 -7.52 15.55
CA PHE A 353 -9.85 -6.82 14.87
C PHE A 353 -11.09 -6.66 15.76
N SER A 354 -11.56 -7.76 16.37
CA SER A 354 -12.77 -7.75 17.19
C SER A 354 -12.64 -6.81 18.40
N ASN A 355 -11.47 -6.78 19.03
CA ASN A 355 -11.16 -5.88 20.13
C ASN A 355 -11.10 -4.41 19.67
N LEU A 356 -10.50 -4.13 18.52
CA LEU A 356 -10.47 -2.79 17.94
C LEU A 356 -11.89 -2.27 17.68
N ILE A 357 -12.74 -3.09 17.05
CA ILE A 357 -14.14 -2.75 16.78
C ILE A 357 -14.89 -2.44 18.08
N ALA A 358 -14.73 -3.28 19.12
CA ALA A 358 -15.35 -3.06 20.42
C ALA A 358 -14.90 -1.73 21.06
N ARG A 359 -13.60 -1.40 21.01
CA ARG A 359 -13.07 -0.12 21.51
C ARG A 359 -13.70 1.07 20.78
N TYR A 360 -13.74 1.02 19.46
CA TYR A 360 -14.36 2.09 18.65
C TYR A 360 -15.86 2.21 18.89
N CYS A 361 -16.59 1.10 19.01
CA CYS A 361 -18.01 1.15 19.38
C CYS A 361 -18.21 1.82 20.76
N ALA A 362 -17.41 1.43 21.76
CA ALA A 362 -17.51 1.97 23.11
C ALA A 362 -17.18 3.47 23.18
N ALA A 363 -16.31 3.94 22.28
CA ALA A 363 -15.95 5.34 22.14
C ALA A 363 -16.93 6.15 21.26
N GLY A 364 -18.00 5.54 20.75
CA GLY A 364 -19.03 6.23 19.95
C GLY A 364 -18.67 6.44 18.48
N ALA A 365 -17.71 5.70 17.94
CA ALA A 365 -17.35 5.76 16.53
C ALA A 365 -18.55 5.39 15.63
N THR A 366 -18.62 6.02 14.46
CA THR A 366 -19.54 5.61 13.40
C THR A 366 -18.84 4.61 12.50
N GLN A 367 -19.23 3.34 12.56
CA GLN A 367 -18.59 2.29 11.78
C GLN A 367 -19.54 1.16 11.39
N THR A 368 -19.29 0.60 10.21
CA THR A 368 -19.75 -0.73 9.82
C THR A 368 -18.55 -1.67 9.86
N ALA A 369 -18.59 -2.68 10.72
CA ALA A 369 -17.59 -3.73 10.82
C ALA A 369 -18.13 -5.03 10.23
N VAL A 370 -17.32 -5.72 9.42
CA VAL A 370 -17.70 -6.95 8.72
C VAL A 370 -16.74 -8.07 9.09
N HIS A 371 -17.26 -9.09 9.75
CA HIS A 371 -16.59 -10.38 9.93
C HIS A 371 -16.82 -11.23 8.69
N SER A 372 -15.97 -11.02 7.68
CA SER A 372 -16.11 -11.61 6.35
C SER A 372 -16.00 -13.13 6.40
N GLN A 373 -16.94 -13.80 5.75
CA GLN A 373 -16.92 -15.27 5.58
C GLN A 373 -16.01 -15.72 4.43
N ILE A 374 -15.40 -14.77 3.72
CA ILE A 374 -14.48 -15.06 2.63
C ILE A 374 -13.15 -15.55 3.22
N PRO A 375 -12.67 -16.74 2.84
CA PRO A 375 -11.65 -17.42 3.61
C PRO A 375 -10.25 -16.84 3.40
N GLY A 376 -9.48 -16.82 4.50
CA GLY A 376 -8.07 -16.44 4.50
C GLY A 376 -7.81 -14.94 4.30
N HIS A 377 -6.58 -14.53 4.59
CA HIS A 377 -6.16 -13.14 4.56
C HIS A 377 -6.31 -12.53 3.16
N ASN A 378 -5.82 -13.22 2.12
CA ASN A 378 -5.88 -12.68 0.74
C ASN A 378 -7.26 -12.83 0.10
N GLY A 379 -8.06 -13.82 0.53
CA GLY A 379 -9.41 -14.02 0.02
C GLY A 379 -10.32 -12.85 0.40
N SER A 380 -10.30 -12.42 1.66
CA SER A 380 -11.09 -11.25 2.08
C SER A 380 -10.65 -9.95 1.43
N ALA A 381 -9.36 -9.78 1.11
CA ALA A 381 -8.87 -8.63 0.35
C ALA A 381 -9.63 -8.48 -0.98
N VAL A 382 -9.70 -9.57 -1.76
CA VAL A 382 -10.37 -9.59 -3.06
C VAL A 382 -11.89 -9.46 -2.90
N GLY A 383 -12.45 -10.24 -1.99
CA GLY A 383 -13.89 -10.43 -1.90
C GLY A 383 -14.66 -9.26 -1.27
N GLU A 384 -14.03 -8.50 -0.37
CA GLU A 384 -14.66 -7.36 0.29
C GLU A 384 -14.29 -6.01 -0.35
N PHE A 385 -13.29 -5.97 -1.24
CA PHE A 385 -12.82 -4.73 -1.88
C PHE A 385 -13.96 -3.91 -2.50
N LEU A 386 -14.83 -4.55 -3.29
CA LEU A 386 -15.93 -3.86 -3.95
C LEU A 386 -16.95 -3.29 -2.94
N GLY A 387 -17.16 -3.97 -1.82
CA GLY A 387 -18.00 -3.46 -0.72
C GLY A 387 -17.42 -2.17 -0.13
N GLY A 388 -16.11 -2.17 0.15
CA GLY A 388 -15.39 -0.99 0.63
C GLY A 388 -15.41 0.17 -0.37
N MET A 389 -15.23 -0.11 -1.66
CA MET A 389 -15.31 0.91 -2.71
C MET A 389 -16.73 1.46 -2.86
N ASN A 390 -17.77 0.63 -2.77
CA ASN A 390 -19.15 1.11 -2.83
C ASN A 390 -19.50 1.98 -1.62
N TYR A 391 -19.03 1.61 -0.43
CA TYR A 391 -19.15 2.46 0.76
C TYR A 391 -18.50 3.83 0.54
N LEU A 392 -17.30 3.88 -0.05
CA LEU A 392 -16.63 5.15 -0.37
C LEU A 392 -17.36 5.94 -1.45
N SER A 393 -17.92 5.28 -2.49
CA SER A 393 -18.79 5.92 -3.47
C SER A 393 -19.94 6.68 -2.82
N ASP A 394 -20.62 6.07 -1.84
CA ASP A 394 -21.72 6.71 -1.11
C ASP A 394 -21.26 7.96 -0.36
N ARG A 395 -20.08 7.89 0.27
CA ARG A 395 -19.49 9.03 1.00
C ARG A 395 -19.09 10.16 0.05
N PHE A 396 -18.53 9.83 -1.11
CA PHE A 396 -18.21 10.81 -2.15
C PHE A 396 -19.44 11.45 -2.78
N ALA A 397 -20.56 10.73 -2.82
CA ALA A 397 -21.86 11.26 -3.22
C ALA A 397 -22.57 12.08 -2.11
N GLY A 398 -21.96 12.23 -0.94
CA GLY A 398 -22.55 12.96 0.19
C GLY A 398 -23.70 12.23 0.88
N LEU A 399 -23.87 10.92 0.64
CA LEU A 399 -24.90 10.13 1.31
C LEU A 399 -24.53 9.94 2.78
N PRO A 400 -25.47 10.16 3.71
CA PRO A 400 -25.18 10.05 5.14
C PRO A 400 -24.78 8.62 5.52
N PRO A 401 -23.78 8.43 6.39
CA PRO A 401 -23.43 7.10 6.90
C PRO A 401 -24.52 6.61 7.87
N ALA A 402 -24.66 5.29 7.99
CA ALA A 402 -25.43 4.69 9.09
C ALA A 402 -24.73 5.05 10.41
N ARG A 403 -25.42 5.75 11.31
CA ARG A 403 -24.85 6.26 12.56
C ARG A 403 -24.66 5.16 13.59
N GLY A 404 -23.58 5.27 14.37
CA GLY A 404 -23.28 4.35 15.45
C GLY A 404 -22.49 3.13 14.98
N CYS A 405 -22.52 2.08 15.79
CA CYS A 405 -21.73 0.88 15.55
C CYS A 405 -22.60 -0.26 14.99
N HIS A 406 -22.28 -0.71 13.78
CA HIS A 406 -22.92 -1.85 13.14
C HIS A 406 -21.88 -2.95 12.93
N VAL A 407 -22.04 -4.10 13.57
CA VAL A 407 -21.16 -5.26 13.42
C VAL A 407 -21.97 -6.37 12.75
N ARG A 408 -21.47 -6.93 11.64
CA ARG A 408 -22.16 -7.95 10.85
C ARG A 408 -21.26 -9.10 10.43
#